data_AF-A0A7S1JQD3-F1
#
_entry.id   AF-A0A7S1JQD3-F1
#
_cell.length_a   1.000
_cell.length_b   1.000
_cell.length_c   1.000
_cell.angle_alpha   90.00
_cell.angle_beta   90.00
_cell.angle_gamma   90.00
#
_symmetry.space_group_name_H-M   'P 1'
#
loop_
_entity.id
_entity.type
_entity.pdbx_description
1 polymer ?
#
loop_
_entity_poly.entity_id
_entity_poly.type
_entity_poly.pdbx_seq_one_letter_code
_entity_poly.pdbx_strand_id
1 'polypeptide(L)'
;KYLQHWYVADGGSRVPSCDPSAEEGPDRFCDENTWSFNTMTDVDTFPESGDPQPKGNLKTLPDLVGAIIIASSGRNGFWNMQAEVKTHDKEAGKITINTQEANFYCRDPTFPGFRAFAHYYVANKMAFLDSPGEYYSDESTGLLYVWKPDDVEWSDIEIVGDASDQKIALDLTDKSFVELSGLTFSFFEEMLKETYPTSRSSEHINVNNCP
;
A
#
# COMPACT_ATOMS: atom_id res chain seq x y z
N LYS A 1 -9.34 -0.98 -13.19
CA LYS A 1 -8.46 -2.16 -13.00
C LYS A 1 -7.92 -2.30 -11.57
N TYR A 2 -8.27 -1.39 -10.63
CA TYR A 2 -7.72 -1.34 -9.26
C TYR A 2 -8.19 -2.45 -8.30
N LEU A 3 -9.22 -3.22 -8.66
CA LEU A 3 -9.72 -4.36 -7.87
C LEU A 3 -9.16 -5.72 -8.33
N GLN A 4 -8.30 -5.77 -9.35
CA GLN A 4 -7.95 -7.02 -10.05
C GLN A 4 -6.65 -7.70 -9.59
N HIS A 5 -5.93 -7.15 -8.59
CA HIS A 5 -4.56 -7.57 -8.25
C HIS A 5 -4.30 -7.77 -6.74
N TRP A 6 -5.36 -7.82 -5.92
CA TRP A 6 -5.20 -8.15 -4.51
C TRP A 6 -5.22 -9.67 -4.34
N TYR A 7 -4.06 -10.23 -4.01
CA TYR A 7 -3.92 -11.59 -3.48
C TYR A 7 -4.60 -11.68 -2.12
N VAL A 8 -4.88 -12.91 -1.69
CA VAL A 8 -5.56 -13.17 -0.42
C VAL A 8 -4.68 -14.11 0.39
N ALA A 9 -4.37 -13.74 1.62
CA ALA A 9 -3.59 -14.56 2.52
C ALA A 9 -4.45 -15.63 3.19
N ASP A 10 -3.90 -16.83 3.29
CA ASP A 10 -4.49 -17.96 4.01
C ASP A 10 -4.42 -17.76 5.54
N GLY A 11 -3.46 -16.98 6.02
CA GLY A 11 -3.29 -16.74 7.44
C GLY A 11 -2.15 -15.79 7.78
N GLY A 12 -1.95 -15.60 9.08
CA GLY A 12 -0.81 -14.85 9.62
C GLY A 12 0.43 -15.73 9.74
N SER A 13 0.71 -16.19 10.96
CA SER A 13 1.85 -17.03 11.31
C SER A 13 1.87 -18.41 10.65
N ARG A 14 0.68 -18.94 10.31
CA ARG A 14 0.43 -20.20 9.59
C ARG A 14 -1.02 -20.20 9.08
N VAL A 15 -1.37 -21.16 8.22
CA VAL A 15 -2.76 -21.44 7.82
C VAL A 15 -3.55 -21.97 9.03
N PRO A 16 -4.72 -21.38 9.37
CA PRO A 16 -5.58 -21.91 10.42
C PRO A 16 -6.21 -23.25 10.03
N SER A 17 -6.59 -24.05 11.02
CA SER A 17 -7.29 -25.33 10.79
C SER A 17 -8.81 -25.16 10.64
N CYS A 18 -9.29 -23.93 10.52
CA CYS A 18 -10.69 -23.56 10.41
C CYS A 18 -10.85 -22.41 9.41
N ASP A 19 -12.07 -22.22 8.89
CA ASP A 19 -12.44 -21.02 8.13
C ASP A 19 -13.16 -20.03 9.07
N PRO A 20 -12.59 -18.84 9.36
CA PRO A 20 -13.26 -17.84 10.18
C PRO A 20 -14.47 -17.25 9.45
N SER A 21 -15.66 -17.44 10.05
CA SER A 21 -16.94 -16.97 9.51
C SER A 21 -17.01 -15.44 9.42
N ALA A 22 -17.70 -14.96 8.37
CA ALA A 22 -18.08 -13.55 8.25
C ALA A 22 -19.22 -13.16 9.22
N GLU A 23 -20.02 -14.13 9.67
CA GLU A 23 -21.16 -13.92 10.55
C GLU A 23 -20.75 -13.90 12.04
N GLU A 24 -21.55 -13.24 12.86
CA GLU A 24 -21.33 -13.24 14.30
C GLU A 24 -21.63 -14.62 14.90
N GLY A 25 -20.66 -15.20 15.61
CA GLY A 25 -20.79 -16.54 16.18
C GLY A 25 -19.48 -17.04 16.82
N PRO A 26 -19.49 -18.24 17.42
CA PRO A 26 -18.33 -18.81 18.08
C PRO A 26 -17.14 -19.03 17.13
N ASP A 27 -17.41 -19.21 15.83
CA ASP A 27 -16.38 -19.50 14.83
C ASP A 27 -15.81 -18.25 14.13
N ARG A 28 -16.29 -17.05 14.47
CA ARG A 28 -15.87 -15.78 13.84
C ARG A 28 -14.36 -15.52 13.95
N PHE A 29 -13.75 -15.96 15.05
CA PHE A 29 -12.33 -15.76 15.35
C PHE A 29 -11.63 -17.08 15.65
N CYS A 30 -12.08 -18.18 15.04
CA CYS A 30 -11.48 -19.50 15.24
C CYS A 30 -9.98 -19.56 14.84
N ASP A 31 -9.52 -18.59 14.03
CA ASP A 31 -8.17 -18.45 13.52
C ASP A 31 -7.25 -17.55 14.39
N GLU A 32 -7.74 -17.02 15.51
CA GLU A 32 -7.03 -16.05 16.36
C GLU A 32 -5.64 -16.52 16.80
N ASN A 33 -5.48 -17.83 17.05
CA ASN A 33 -4.20 -18.44 17.43
C ASN A 33 -3.16 -18.51 16.29
N THR A 34 -3.52 -18.06 15.09
CA THR A 34 -2.64 -17.97 13.92
C THR A 34 -2.33 -16.53 13.51
N TRP A 35 -2.99 -15.53 14.08
CA TRP A 35 -2.77 -14.13 13.74
C TRP A 35 -1.31 -13.70 13.98
N SER A 36 -0.83 -12.73 13.20
CA SER A 36 0.54 -12.23 13.33
C SER A 36 0.68 -10.75 12.98
N PHE A 37 1.65 -10.09 13.62
CA PHE A 37 2.00 -8.69 13.34
C PHE A 37 2.96 -8.56 12.15
N ASN A 38 3.74 -9.60 11.89
CA ASN A 38 4.91 -9.51 11.01
C ASN A 38 5.04 -10.66 10.02
N THR A 39 4.11 -11.60 10.03
CA THR A 39 4.18 -12.82 9.25
C THR A 39 2.87 -13.00 8.50
N MET A 40 2.97 -13.34 7.22
CA MET A 40 1.83 -13.66 6.39
C MET A 40 2.10 -14.99 5.68
N THR A 41 1.08 -15.83 5.61
CA THR A 41 1.13 -17.14 4.98
C THR A 41 0.05 -17.21 3.91
N ASP A 42 0.43 -17.63 2.71
CA ASP A 42 -0.43 -17.84 1.55
C ASP A 42 0.14 -18.99 0.73
N VAL A 43 -0.57 -20.11 0.74
CA VAL A 43 -0.13 -21.39 0.20
C VAL A 43 -1.09 -21.98 -0.82
N ASP A 44 -1.99 -21.16 -1.37
CA ASP A 44 -3.04 -21.52 -2.36
C ASP A 44 -4.33 -22.10 -1.75
N THR A 45 -4.85 -21.52 -0.65
CA THR A 45 -6.09 -22.00 -0.01
C THR A 45 -7.25 -21.01 -0.22
N PHE A 46 -8.45 -21.57 -0.45
CA PHE A 46 -9.80 -20.95 -0.49
C PHE A 46 -10.44 -20.57 -1.84
N PRO A 47 -11.05 -21.56 -2.51
CA PRO A 47 -12.32 -21.41 -3.20
C PRO A 47 -13.48 -21.92 -2.30
N GLU A 48 -13.90 -21.14 -1.30
CA GLU A 48 -15.16 -21.41 -0.55
C GLU A 48 -16.20 -20.27 -0.68
N SER A 49 -15.84 -19.08 -1.16
CA SER A 49 -16.80 -17.99 -1.42
C SER A 49 -17.44 -18.02 -2.82
N GLY A 50 -16.86 -18.80 -3.75
CA GLY A 50 -17.22 -18.77 -5.18
C GLY A 50 -16.53 -17.67 -5.99
N ASP A 51 -15.75 -16.79 -5.35
CA ASP A 51 -14.97 -15.77 -6.05
C ASP A 51 -13.63 -16.35 -6.56
N PRO A 52 -13.17 -15.97 -7.76
CA PRO A 52 -11.88 -16.41 -8.27
C PRO A 52 -10.75 -15.72 -7.48
N GLN A 53 -9.87 -16.51 -6.86
CA GLN A 53 -8.59 -15.98 -6.40
C GLN A 53 -7.73 -15.55 -7.59
N PRO A 54 -6.84 -14.55 -7.42
CA PRO A 54 -5.79 -14.29 -8.40
C PRO A 54 -4.94 -15.53 -8.63
N LYS A 55 -4.43 -15.71 -9.85
CA LYS A 55 -3.65 -16.91 -10.25
C LYS A 55 -2.30 -17.09 -9.51
N GLY A 56 -1.93 -16.20 -8.60
CA GLY A 56 -0.65 -16.21 -7.91
C GLY A 56 -0.81 -16.14 -6.40
N ASN A 57 0.27 -16.45 -5.68
CA ASN A 57 0.38 -16.49 -4.23
C ASN A 57 1.86 -16.42 -3.83
N LEU A 58 2.16 -16.44 -2.53
CA LEU A 58 3.55 -16.40 -2.05
C LEU A 58 4.42 -17.59 -2.51
N LYS A 59 3.85 -18.70 -2.99
CA LYS A 59 4.66 -19.78 -3.58
C LYS A 59 5.09 -19.50 -5.02
N THR A 60 4.25 -18.78 -5.77
CA THR A 60 4.40 -18.59 -7.22
C THR A 60 5.04 -17.25 -7.57
N LEU A 61 4.91 -16.24 -6.71
CA LEU A 61 5.57 -14.94 -6.86
C LEU A 61 7.10 -15.08 -6.94
N PRO A 62 7.80 -14.12 -7.59
CA PRO A 62 9.27 -14.06 -7.58
C PRO A 62 9.80 -13.87 -6.15
N ASP A 63 11.13 -13.85 -5.98
CA ASP A 63 11.69 -13.50 -4.67
C ASP A 63 11.22 -12.11 -4.24
N LEU A 64 10.74 -12.03 -3.00
CA LEU A 64 10.09 -10.84 -2.46
C LEU A 64 10.98 -10.11 -1.46
N VAL A 65 12.15 -10.61 -1.08
CA VAL A 65 13.00 -9.91 -0.10
C VAL A 65 13.36 -8.50 -0.61
N GLY A 66 13.01 -7.45 0.15
CA GLY A 66 13.17 -6.04 -0.25
C GLY A 66 12.03 -5.49 -1.13
N ALA A 67 11.03 -6.30 -1.49
CA ALA A 67 9.80 -5.83 -2.10
C ALA A 67 8.97 -5.06 -1.06
N ILE A 68 8.10 -4.19 -1.54
CA ILE A 68 7.11 -3.52 -0.70
C ILE A 68 5.82 -4.32 -0.76
N ILE A 69 5.31 -4.75 0.39
CA ILE A 69 3.98 -5.32 0.51
C ILE A 69 3.03 -4.25 1.03
N ILE A 70 1.86 -4.19 0.41
CA ILE A 70 0.72 -3.43 0.89
C ILE A 70 -0.36 -4.43 1.25
N ALA A 71 -0.88 -4.37 2.47
CA ALA A 71 -1.84 -5.35 2.96
C ALA A 71 -2.97 -4.72 3.78
N SER A 72 -4.15 -5.34 3.70
CA SER A 72 -5.35 -4.97 4.44
C SER A 72 -5.73 -6.05 5.44
N SER A 73 -6.25 -5.67 6.61
CA SER A 73 -6.48 -6.60 7.72
C SER A 73 -7.71 -7.49 7.53
N GLY A 74 -7.47 -8.79 7.26
CA GLY A 74 -8.49 -9.82 7.06
C GLY A 74 -9.60 -9.47 6.06
N ARG A 75 -10.74 -10.16 6.19
CA ARG A 75 -11.85 -10.10 5.22
C ARG A 75 -12.41 -8.69 4.96
N ASN A 76 -12.50 -7.86 6.00
CA ASN A 76 -13.16 -6.55 5.92
C ASN A 76 -12.21 -5.38 5.59
N GLY A 77 -10.89 -5.59 5.64
CA GLY A 77 -9.90 -4.59 5.24
C GLY A 77 -9.95 -3.26 6.01
N PHE A 78 -10.18 -3.29 7.32
CA PHE A 78 -10.35 -2.06 8.12
C PHE A 78 -9.08 -1.22 8.24
N TRP A 79 -7.92 -1.86 8.17
CA TRP A 79 -6.62 -1.20 8.31
C TRP A 79 -5.73 -1.63 7.18
N ASN A 80 -4.93 -0.70 6.68
CA ASN A 80 -3.93 -0.95 5.67
C ASN A 80 -2.54 -0.74 6.26
N MET A 81 -1.58 -1.48 5.73
CA MET A 81 -0.17 -1.27 6.02
C MET A 81 0.65 -1.32 4.75
N GLN A 82 1.83 -0.72 4.82
CA GLN A 82 2.89 -0.86 3.86
C GLN A 82 4.16 -1.22 4.63
N ALA A 83 4.88 -2.24 4.18
CA ALA A 83 6.13 -2.65 4.80
C ALA A 83 7.07 -3.29 3.79
N GLU A 84 8.36 -3.28 4.09
CA GLU A 84 9.34 -4.06 3.34
C GLU A 84 9.29 -5.53 3.76
N VAL A 85 9.32 -6.43 2.78
CA VAL A 85 9.45 -7.87 3.00
C VAL A 85 10.89 -8.20 3.40
N LYS A 86 11.06 -8.76 4.59
CA LYS A 86 12.34 -9.13 5.17
C LYS A 86 12.80 -10.52 4.73
N THR A 87 11.90 -11.49 4.72
CA THR A 87 12.20 -12.87 4.31
C THR A 87 11.08 -13.39 3.43
N HIS A 88 11.43 -14.22 2.45
CA HIS A 88 10.47 -14.94 1.62
C HIS A 88 10.82 -16.43 1.56
N ASP A 89 10.03 -17.26 2.23
CA ASP A 89 10.06 -18.72 2.11
C ASP A 89 9.01 -19.14 1.09
N LYS A 90 9.46 -19.30 -0.16
CA LYS A 90 8.59 -19.67 -1.28
C LYS A 90 8.03 -21.08 -1.16
N GLU A 91 8.75 -22.02 -0.54
CA GLU A 91 8.25 -23.39 -0.40
C GLU A 91 7.11 -23.43 0.63
N ALA A 92 7.25 -22.68 1.72
CA ALA A 92 6.23 -22.54 2.75
C ALA A 92 5.14 -21.53 2.39
N GLY A 93 5.26 -20.76 1.30
CA GLY A 93 4.35 -19.67 0.94
C GLY A 93 4.25 -18.63 2.04
N LYS A 94 5.40 -18.18 2.56
CA LYS A 94 5.47 -17.39 3.78
C LYS A 94 6.43 -16.22 3.65
N ILE A 95 6.01 -15.07 4.15
CA ILE A 95 6.88 -13.92 4.31
C ILE A 95 6.98 -13.48 5.76
N THR A 96 8.09 -12.81 6.08
CA THR A 96 8.14 -11.90 7.22
C THR A 96 8.44 -10.49 6.75
N ILE A 97 7.97 -9.49 7.47
CA ILE A 97 8.13 -8.08 7.12
C ILE A 97 8.89 -7.32 8.21
N ASN A 98 9.49 -6.20 7.83
CA ASN A 98 10.10 -5.27 8.77
C ASN A 98 9.00 -4.44 9.47
N THR A 99 8.67 -4.80 10.72
CA THR A 99 7.62 -4.12 11.50
C THR A 99 8.08 -2.91 12.29
N GLN A 100 9.32 -2.44 12.11
CA GLN A 100 9.80 -1.25 12.82
C GLN A 100 8.99 0.02 12.46
N GLU A 101 8.29 0.00 11.33
CA GLU A 101 7.49 1.13 10.83
C GLU A 101 5.98 0.81 10.76
N ALA A 102 5.59 -0.45 10.94
CA ALA A 102 4.22 -0.90 10.71
C ALA A 102 3.64 -1.58 11.95
N ASN A 103 3.04 -0.75 12.80
CA ASN A 103 2.11 -1.13 13.84
C ASN A 103 0.79 -1.63 13.20
N PHE A 104 0.83 -2.80 12.57
CA PHE A 104 -0.33 -3.30 11.82
C PHE A 104 -1.31 -4.01 12.74
N TYR A 105 -2.34 -3.24 13.09
CA TYR A 105 -3.39 -3.64 14.01
C TYR A 105 -4.70 -3.89 13.27
N CYS A 106 -5.44 -4.91 13.68
CA CYS A 106 -6.77 -5.19 13.11
C CYS A 106 -7.88 -4.31 13.75
N ARG A 107 -7.66 -3.83 14.97
CA ARG A 107 -8.66 -3.06 15.74
C ARG A 107 -8.04 -2.12 16.76
N ASP A 108 -7.06 -2.60 17.51
CA ASP A 108 -6.26 -1.86 18.49
C ASP A 108 -4.89 -2.54 18.64
N PRO A 109 -3.91 -1.92 19.35
CA PRO A 109 -2.54 -2.39 19.44
C PRO A 109 -2.32 -3.84 19.91
N THR A 110 -3.35 -4.47 20.48
CA THR A 110 -3.29 -5.85 20.96
C THR A 110 -3.70 -6.89 19.91
N PHE A 111 -4.30 -6.46 18.80
CA PHE A 111 -4.84 -7.33 17.75
C PHE A 111 -3.93 -7.35 16.51
N PRO A 112 -3.25 -8.46 16.20
CA PRO A 112 -2.41 -8.55 15.01
C PRO A 112 -3.20 -8.38 13.70
N GLY A 113 -2.60 -7.69 12.73
CA GLY A 113 -3.27 -7.33 11.48
C GLY A 113 -3.28 -8.43 10.41
N PHE A 114 -2.27 -9.31 10.36
CA PHE A 114 -2.27 -10.44 9.42
C PHE A 114 -3.03 -11.63 9.98
N ARG A 115 -4.01 -12.09 9.20
CA ARG A 115 -4.92 -13.19 9.50
C ARG A 115 -5.50 -13.75 8.21
N ALA A 116 -6.32 -14.79 8.30
CA ALA A 116 -6.99 -15.33 7.12
C ALA A 116 -7.80 -14.22 6.42
N PHE A 117 -7.83 -14.29 5.08
CA PHE A 117 -8.49 -13.33 4.20
C PHE A 117 -7.87 -11.93 4.15
N ALA A 118 -6.65 -11.74 4.67
CA ALA A 118 -5.95 -10.48 4.50
C ALA A 118 -5.64 -10.27 3.01
N HIS A 119 -6.09 -9.17 2.45
CA HIS A 119 -5.79 -8.83 1.07
C HIS A 119 -4.40 -8.23 1.00
N TYR A 120 -3.61 -8.58 -0.02
CA TYR A 120 -2.31 -7.96 -0.22
C TYR A 120 -1.95 -7.81 -1.70
N TYR A 121 -1.06 -6.88 -2.00
CA TYR A 121 -0.31 -6.85 -3.25
C TYR A 121 1.14 -6.49 -2.96
N VAL A 122 2.00 -6.77 -3.94
CA VAL A 122 3.44 -6.57 -3.83
C VAL A 122 3.92 -5.62 -4.93
N ALA A 123 4.91 -4.82 -4.61
CA ALA A 123 5.48 -3.80 -5.47
C ALA A 123 7.00 -3.69 -5.25
N ASN A 124 7.63 -2.78 -5.98
CA ASN A 124 9.04 -2.46 -5.86
C ASN A 124 9.99 -3.63 -6.20
N LYS A 125 9.70 -4.34 -7.29
CA LYS A 125 10.62 -5.32 -7.91
C LYS A 125 10.59 -5.19 -9.41
N MET A 126 11.76 -5.33 -10.04
CA MET A 126 11.87 -5.40 -11.50
C MET A 126 11.00 -6.51 -12.10
N ALA A 127 10.85 -7.64 -11.38
CA ALA A 127 10.03 -8.76 -11.84
C ALA A 127 8.52 -8.44 -11.93
N PHE A 128 8.07 -7.31 -11.39
CA PHE A 128 6.69 -6.83 -11.49
C PHE A 128 6.49 -5.78 -12.57
N LEU A 129 7.52 -5.41 -13.32
CA LEU A 129 7.38 -4.57 -14.51
C LEU A 129 6.87 -5.45 -15.66
N ASP A 130 5.55 -5.66 -15.73
CA ASP A 130 4.91 -6.67 -16.59
C ASP A 130 3.86 -6.11 -17.57
N SER A 131 3.49 -4.83 -17.41
CA SER A 131 2.45 -4.19 -18.18
C SER A 131 2.82 -2.76 -18.60
N PRO A 132 2.35 -2.27 -19.77
CA PRO A 132 2.55 -0.89 -20.15
C PRO A 132 1.92 0.10 -19.14
N GLY A 133 2.65 1.18 -18.86
CA GLY A 133 2.34 2.19 -17.85
C GLY A 133 3.04 1.99 -16.51
N GLU A 134 3.72 0.86 -16.30
CA GLU A 134 4.46 0.58 -15.07
C GLU A 134 5.90 1.10 -15.14
N TYR A 135 6.51 1.27 -13.97
CA TYR A 135 7.91 1.64 -13.82
C TYR A 135 8.55 0.93 -12.63
N TYR A 136 9.87 0.83 -12.65
CA TYR A 136 10.68 0.31 -11.56
C TYR A 136 11.94 1.16 -11.40
N SER A 137 12.20 1.64 -10.19
CA SER A 137 13.43 2.37 -9.86
C SER A 137 14.39 1.45 -9.11
N ASP A 138 15.57 1.21 -9.69
CA ASP A 138 16.66 0.52 -9.02
C ASP A 138 17.57 1.55 -8.36
N GLU A 139 17.31 1.82 -7.07
CA GLU A 139 18.09 2.79 -6.29
C GLU A 139 19.57 2.41 -6.14
N SER A 140 19.90 1.12 -6.22
CA SER A 140 21.28 0.66 -6.06
C SER A 140 22.15 1.02 -7.26
N THR A 141 21.53 1.10 -8.45
CA THR A 141 22.21 1.48 -9.71
C THR A 141 21.85 2.89 -10.18
N GLY A 142 20.81 3.50 -9.61
CA GLY A 142 20.27 4.78 -10.04
C GLY A 142 19.55 4.71 -11.39
N LEU A 143 19.08 3.52 -11.79
CA LEU A 143 18.41 3.31 -13.07
C LEU A 143 16.89 3.28 -12.90
N LEU A 144 16.19 4.03 -13.75
CA LEU A 144 14.74 3.98 -13.88
C LEU A 144 14.35 3.19 -15.13
N TYR A 145 13.57 2.14 -14.93
CA TYR A 145 12.99 1.31 -15.98
C TYR A 145 11.52 1.73 -16.16
N VAL A 146 11.12 2.06 -17.39
CA VAL A 146 9.75 2.50 -17.70
C VAL A 146 9.19 1.63 -18.82
N TRP A 147 8.04 0.99 -18.59
CA TRP A 147 7.29 0.31 -19.65
C TRP A 147 6.34 1.30 -20.31
N LYS A 148 6.79 1.92 -21.40
CA LYS A 148 5.99 2.87 -22.18
C LYS A 148 4.71 2.22 -22.75
N PRO A 149 3.51 2.81 -22.59
CA PRO A 149 2.33 2.46 -23.39
C PRO A 149 2.60 2.60 -24.88
N ASP A 150 2.10 1.68 -25.71
CA ASP A 150 2.43 1.67 -27.15
C ASP A 150 2.00 2.94 -27.88
N ASP A 151 0.93 3.58 -27.42
CA ASP A 151 0.26 4.75 -28.00
C ASP A 151 0.76 6.11 -27.48
N VAL A 152 1.80 6.12 -26.64
CA VAL A 152 2.40 7.34 -26.06
C VAL A 152 3.80 7.57 -26.63
N GLU A 153 4.16 8.78 -27.06
CA GLU A 153 5.54 9.09 -27.47
C GLU A 153 6.42 9.44 -26.27
N TRP A 154 7.73 9.19 -26.34
CA TRP A 154 8.66 9.57 -25.25
C TRP A 154 8.68 11.08 -24.99
N SER A 155 8.39 11.91 -26.00
CA SER A 155 8.28 13.35 -25.85
C SER A 155 7.09 13.80 -25.00
N ASP A 156 6.12 12.92 -24.81
CA ASP A 156 4.88 13.21 -24.08
C ASP A 156 4.96 12.73 -22.62
N ILE A 157 6.07 12.10 -22.23
CA ILE A 157 6.28 11.53 -20.90
C ILE A 157 7.13 12.49 -20.07
N GLU A 158 6.50 13.04 -19.04
CA GLU A 158 7.18 13.75 -17.96
C GLU A 158 7.45 12.77 -16.82
N ILE A 159 8.72 12.66 -16.40
CA ILE A 159 9.13 11.84 -15.26
C ILE A 159 9.54 12.81 -14.16
N VAL A 160 8.79 12.79 -13.05
CA VAL A 160 9.11 13.56 -11.86
C VAL A 160 9.37 12.61 -10.72
N GLY A 161 10.59 12.66 -10.18
CA GLY A 161 10.96 11.93 -8.97
C GLY A 161 10.57 12.72 -7.72
N ASP A 162 10.52 12.03 -6.59
CA ASP A 162 10.32 12.65 -5.29
C ASP A 162 11.53 13.54 -4.94
N ALA A 163 11.38 14.84 -5.16
CA ALA A 163 12.33 15.83 -4.71
C ALA A 163 12.10 16.00 -3.20
N SER A 164 12.89 15.29 -2.38
CA SER A 164 12.80 15.36 -0.91
C SER A 164 12.84 16.78 -0.33
N ASP A 165 13.31 17.76 -1.12
CA ASP A 165 13.37 19.19 -0.86
C ASP A 165 12.11 19.98 -1.25
N GLN A 166 11.10 19.37 -1.90
CA GLN A 166 9.86 20.00 -2.36
C GLN A 166 8.61 19.20 -1.97
N LYS A 167 8.49 18.84 -0.68
CA LYS A 167 7.31 18.13 -0.17
C LYS A 167 6.02 18.96 -0.22
N ILE A 168 6.12 20.29 -0.05
CA ILE A 168 4.98 21.19 0.07
C ILE A 168 4.97 22.16 -1.12
N ALA A 169 3.88 22.17 -1.89
CA ALA A 169 3.72 23.08 -3.04
C ALA A 169 3.63 24.55 -2.61
N LEU A 170 2.94 24.80 -1.50
CA LEU A 170 2.74 26.13 -0.95
C LEU A 170 2.71 26.12 0.58
N ASP A 171 3.68 26.76 1.20
CA ASP A 171 3.71 26.99 2.65
C ASP A 171 3.20 28.41 2.97
N LEU A 172 1.96 28.50 3.46
CA LEU A 172 1.32 29.75 3.87
C LEU A 172 1.31 29.93 5.39
N THR A 173 2.17 29.21 6.13
CA THR A 173 2.31 29.36 7.58
C THR A 173 2.53 30.82 7.96
N ASP A 174 1.72 31.30 8.90
CA ASP A 174 1.73 32.69 9.39
C ASP A 174 1.54 33.77 8.29
N LYS A 175 0.86 33.43 7.19
CA LYS A 175 0.47 34.40 6.15
C LYS A 175 -1.02 34.71 6.23
N SER A 176 -1.38 35.92 5.83
CA SER A 176 -2.76 36.40 5.75
C SER A 176 -2.93 37.32 4.54
N PHE A 177 -4.16 37.46 4.04
CA PHE A 177 -4.51 38.27 2.86
C PHE A 177 -3.80 37.82 1.57
N VAL A 178 -3.88 36.53 1.26
CA VAL A 178 -3.29 35.92 0.05
C VAL A 178 -4.42 35.50 -0.88
N GLU A 179 -4.35 35.95 -2.14
CA GLU A 179 -5.22 35.47 -3.21
C GLU A 179 -4.36 34.79 -4.27
N LEU A 180 -4.69 33.53 -4.57
CA LEU A 180 -4.06 32.76 -5.63
C LEU A 180 -5.13 32.37 -6.65
N SER A 181 -4.86 32.68 -7.92
CA SER A 181 -5.80 32.47 -9.01
C SER A 181 -5.04 32.05 -10.27
N GLY A 182 -5.58 31.04 -10.97
CA GLY A 182 -5.04 30.56 -12.24
C GLY A 182 -3.72 29.81 -12.15
N LEU A 183 -3.44 29.16 -11.02
CA LEU A 183 -2.24 28.35 -10.82
C LEU A 183 -2.56 26.85 -10.92
N THR A 184 -1.68 26.10 -11.56
CA THR A 184 -1.67 24.63 -11.53
C THR A 184 -0.51 24.18 -10.66
N PHE A 185 -0.81 23.43 -9.60
CA PHE A 185 0.18 22.75 -8.78
C PHE A 185 0.23 21.28 -9.20
N SER A 186 1.44 20.73 -9.40
CA SER A 186 1.63 19.34 -9.81
C SER A 186 2.91 18.81 -9.20
N PHE A 187 2.94 17.51 -8.92
CA PHE A 187 4.13 16.79 -8.43
C PHE A 187 4.63 17.21 -7.03
N PHE A 188 3.70 17.39 -6.07
CA PHE A 188 4.01 17.64 -4.65
C PHE A 188 3.32 16.61 -3.75
N GLU A 189 3.93 16.25 -2.62
CA GLU A 189 3.33 15.37 -1.61
C GLU A 189 2.14 16.05 -0.91
N GLU A 190 2.31 17.33 -0.56
CA GLU A 190 1.32 18.15 0.13
C GLU A 190 1.09 19.43 -0.71
N MET A 191 -0.16 19.70 -1.09
CA MET A 191 -0.45 20.89 -1.91
C MET A 191 -0.36 22.19 -1.11
N LEU A 192 -0.78 22.19 0.15
CA LEU A 192 -0.94 23.41 0.94
C LEU A 192 -0.71 23.11 2.41
N LYS A 193 0.23 23.84 3.00
CA LYS A 193 0.43 23.85 4.45
C LYS A 193 -0.03 25.17 5.03
N GLU A 194 -1.04 25.10 5.89
CA GLU A 194 -1.54 26.21 6.70
C GLU A 194 -1.33 25.89 8.18
N THR A 195 -0.69 26.79 8.91
CA THR A 195 -0.59 26.69 10.37
C THR A 195 -0.71 28.09 10.97
N TYR A 196 -1.56 28.20 12.00
CA TYR A 196 -1.80 29.45 12.71
C TYR A 196 -1.58 29.27 14.21
N PRO A 197 -0.86 30.17 14.88
CA PRO A 197 -0.96 30.30 16.32
C PRO A 197 -2.36 30.80 16.67
N THR A 198 -3.00 30.17 17.67
CA THR A 198 -4.35 30.48 18.16
C THR A 198 -4.56 31.94 18.62
N SER A 199 -3.52 32.77 18.61
CA SER A 199 -3.49 34.17 19.04
C SER A 199 -3.56 35.21 17.92
N ARG A 200 -3.59 34.80 16.64
CA ARG A 200 -3.68 35.73 15.49
C ARG A 200 -4.67 35.23 14.43
N SER A 201 -5.96 35.41 14.68
CA SER A 201 -6.98 35.24 13.65
C SER A 201 -6.94 36.43 12.69
N SER A 202 -6.42 36.24 11.48
CA SER A 202 -6.66 37.11 10.33
C SER A 202 -6.81 36.23 9.11
N GLU A 203 -8.05 35.90 8.76
CA GLU A 203 -8.40 35.01 7.65
C GLU A 203 -8.72 35.82 6.39
N HIS A 204 -8.03 35.48 5.29
CA HIS A 204 -8.46 35.63 3.90
C HIS A 204 -7.41 34.91 3.06
N ILE A 205 -7.50 33.59 2.96
CA ILE A 205 -6.81 32.80 1.93
C ILE A 205 -7.89 32.28 1.01
N ASN A 206 -7.86 32.74 -0.24
CA ASN A 206 -8.75 32.25 -1.29
C ASN A 206 -7.89 31.54 -2.33
N VAL A 207 -8.09 30.22 -2.46
CA VAL A 207 -7.51 29.41 -3.54
C VAL A 207 -8.61 29.13 -4.54
N ASN A 208 -8.63 29.89 -5.63
CA ASN A 208 -9.59 29.71 -6.71
C ASN A 208 -8.96 28.85 -7.80
N ASN A 209 -9.23 27.54 -7.77
CA ASN A 209 -8.86 26.64 -8.83
C ASN A 209 -9.94 26.67 -9.92
N CYS A 210 -9.60 27.05 -11.14
CA CYS A 210 -10.53 26.96 -12.29
C CYS A 210 -10.46 25.56 -12.91
N PRO A 211 -11.60 25.06 -13.47
CA PRO A 211 -11.75 23.69 -13.97
C PRO A 211 -10.90 23.37 -15.20
#